data_AF-A0A7S3MMF2-F1
#
_entry.id   AF-A0A7S3MMF2-F1
#
_cell.length_a   1.000
_cell.length_b   1.000
_cell.length_c   1.000
_cell.angle_alpha   90.00
_cell.angle_beta   90.00
_cell.angle_gamma   90.00
#
_symmetry.space_group_name_H-M   'P 1'
#
loop_
_entity.id
_entity.type
_entity.pdbx_description
1 polymer ?
#
loop_
_entity_poly.entity_id
_entity_poly.type
_entity_poly.pdbx_seq_one_letter_code
_entity_poly.pdbx_strand_id
1 'polypeptide(L)'
;MEQYNIQHCQSAKSLLKSGASNYRGEETDRNLAQRVFDITTKFMQPLDVIALDIRSVDELLPPMREVMLALQAYPNLPADYQGLQTVTTWVNKLSTMKASDELTEEDCRQ
;
A
#
# COMPACT_ATOMS: atom_id res chain seq x y z
N MET A 1 -12.35 -14.82 41.94
CA MET A 1 -11.38 -15.19 40.89
C MET A 1 -11.55 -16.67 40.63
N GLU A 2 -12.15 -17.04 39.50
CA GLU A 2 -12.28 -18.45 39.10
C GLU A 2 -10.89 -19.06 38.93
N GLN A 3 -10.62 -20.15 39.64
CA GLN A 3 -9.38 -20.91 39.48
C GLN A 3 -9.50 -21.71 38.18
N TYR A 4 -8.92 -21.21 37.09
CA TYR A 4 -8.80 -21.97 35.85
C TYR A 4 -8.11 -23.32 36.13
N ASN A 5 -8.75 -24.43 35.76
CA ASN A 5 -8.22 -25.78 35.97
C ASN A 5 -7.15 -26.13 34.92
N ILE A 6 -5.95 -25.58 35.07
CA ILE A 6 -4.81 -25.77 34.13
C ILE A 6 -3.96 -26.99 34.52
N GLN A 7 -4.56 -28.05 35.08
CA GLN A 7 -3.82 -29.22 35.55
C GLN A 7 -3.08 -29.97 34.44
N HIS A 8 -3.54 -29.84 33.19
CA HIS A 8 -3.03 -30.60 32.05
C HIS A 8 -2.03 -29.83 31.19
N CYS A 9 -1.72 -28.56 31.50
CA CYS A 9 -0.77 -27.75 30.73
C CYS A 9 0.22 -27.03 31.66
N GLN A 10 1.31 -27.74 32.01
CA GLN A 10 2.35 -27.23 32.91
C GLN A 10 3.07 -25.99 32.37
N SER A 11 3.18 -25.87 31.03
CA SER A 11 3.75 -24.69 30.37
C SER A 11 2.89 -23.44 30.60
N ALA A 12 1.58 -23.52 30.37
CA ALA A 12 0.66 -22.41 30.61
C ALA A 12 0.64 -21.99 32.10
N LYS A 13 0.66 -22.95 33.02
CA LYS A 13 0.74 -22.70 34.47
C LYS A 13 2.03 -21.97 34.87
N SER A 14 3.16 -22.29 34.24
CA SER A 14 4.45 -21.66 34.53
C SER A 14 4.49 -20.21 34.06
N LEU A 15 3.94 -19.93 32.88
CA LEU A 15 3.84 -18.56 32.32
C LEU A 15 2.97 -17.64 33.16
N LEU A 16 1.81 -18.13 33.61
CA LEU A 16 0.91 -17.37 34.48
C LEU A 16 1.55 -17.05 35.84
N LYS A 17 2.36 -17.97 36.39
CA LYS A 17 3.07 -17.75 37.66
C LYS A 17 4.24 -16.77 37.53
N SER A 18 4.94 -16.79 36.40
CA SER A 18 6.05 -15.85 36.15
C SER A 18 5.58 -14.49 35.63
N GLY A 19 4.28 -14.32 35.34
CA GLY A 19 3.74 -13.12 34.69
C GLY A 19 4.27 -12.93 33.26
N ALA A 20 4.83 -13.98 32.65
CA ALA A 20 5.42 -13.93 31.32
C ALA A 20 4.43 -14.41 30.25
N SER A 21 4.50 -13.83 29.06
CA SER A 21 3.78 -14.32 27.88
C SER A 21 4.77 -14.93 26.89
N ASN A 22 4.43 -16.10 26.36
CA ASN A 22 5.16 -16.70 25.23
C ASN A 22 4.68 -16.18 23.87
N TYR A 23 3.69 -15.27 23.84
CA TYR A 23 3.24 -14.64 22.61
C TYR A 23 4.36 -13.76 22.05
N ARG A 24 4.79 -14.07 20.82
CA ARG A 24 5.90 -13.38 20.13
C ARG A 24 5.42 -12.30 19.15
N GLY A 25 4.12 -11.99 19.14
CA GLY A 25 3.50 -11.24 18.05
C GLY A 25 3.14 -12.15 16.87
N GLU A 26 2.35 -11.62 15.94
CA GLU A 26 2.20 -12.22 14.61
C GLU A 26 3.46 -11.96 13.80
N GLU A 27 3.86 -12.92 12.96
CA GLU A 27 4.95 -12.71 12.00
C GLU A 27 4.52 -11.69 10.95
N THR A 28 4.87 -10.42 11.16
CA THR A 28 4.73 -9.39 10.14
C THR A 28 6.02 -9.28 9.34
N ASP A 29 5.91 -9.13 8.02
CA ASP A 29 7.08 -8.90 7.18
C ASP A 29 7.85 -7.66 7.66
N ARG A 30 9.16 -7.84 7.95
CA ARG A 30 10.06 -6.84 8.53
C ARG A 30 10.07 -5.51 7.77
N ASN A 31 9.76 -5.53 6.47
CA ASN A 31 9.77 -4.36 5.59
C ASN A 31 8.36 -3.91 5.18
N LEU A 32 7.31 -4.47 5.78
CA LEU A 32 5.92 -4.13 5.46
C LEU A 32 5.67 -2.63 5.61
N ALA A 33 5.96 -2.08 6.79
CA ALA A 33 5.73 -0.66 7.09
C ALA A 33 6.51 0.25 6.13
N GLN A 34 7.75 -0.11 5.80
CA GLN A 34 8.59 0.66 4.88
C GLN A 34 8.02 0.68 3.46
N ARG A 35 7.54 -0.47 2.96
CA ARG A 35 6.94 -0.55 1.61
C ARG A 35 5.60 0.15 1.53
N VAL A 36 4.76 0.03 2.57
CA VAL A 36 3.49 0.75 2.64
C VAL A 36 3.76 2.25 2.64
N PHE A 37 4.68 2.72 3.47
CA PHE A 37 5.08 4.13 3.52
C PHE A 37 5.61 4.65 2.18
N ASP A 38 6.46 3.86 1.52
CA ASP A 38 7.03 4.20 0.21
C ASP A 38 5.94 4.35 -0.87
N ILE A 39 5.00 3.40 -0.95
CA ILE A 39 3.88 3.46 -1.90
C ILE A 39 2.98 4.66 -1.59
N THR A 40 2.61 4.87 -0.32
CA THR A 40 1.79 6.03 0.09
C THR A 40 2.45 7.35 -0.27
N THR A 41 3.77 7.47 -0.10
CA THR A 41 4.51 8.68 -0.44
C THR A 41 4.55 8.91 -1.95
N LYS A 42 4.71 7.85 -2.75
CA LYS A 42 4.67 7.94 -4.22
C LYS A 42 3.32 8.42 -4.75
N PHE A 43 2.22 8.10 -4.07
CA PHE A 43 0.89 8.61 -4.43
C PHE A 43 0.74 10.12 -4.23
N MET A 44 1.54 10.75 -3.37
CA MET A 44 1.45 12.20 -3.14
C MET A 44 1.79 12.99 -4.41
N GLN A 45 2.81 12.56 -5.15
CA GLN A 45 3.29 13.29 -6.33
C GLN A 45 2.23 13.49 -7.43
N PRO A 46 1.57 12.43 -7.98
CA PRO A 46 0.55 12.65 -9.01
C PRO A 46 -0.67 13.43 -8.46
N LEU A 47 -1.00 13.25 -7.18
CA LEU A 47 -2.07 14.03 -6.53
C LEU A 47 -1.72 15.52 -6.43
N ASP A 48 -0.48 15.85 -6.08
CA ASP A 48 0.01 17.23 -5.99
C ASP A 48 0.00 17.89 -7.38
N VAL A 49 0.43 17.18 -8.43
CA VAL A 49 0.39 17.68 -9.81
C VAL A 49 -1.05 18.03 -10.22
N ILE A 50 -2.01 17.13 -9.96
CA ILE A 50 -3.43 17.38 -10.23
C ILE A 50 -3.98 18.55 -9.38
N ALA A 51 -3.61 18.62 -8.09
CA ALA A 51 -4.08 19.66 -7.18
C ALA A 51 -3.55 21.06 -7.54
N LEU A 52 -2.39 21.14 -8.21
CA LEU A 52 -1.82 22.37 -8.75
C LEU A 52 -2.38 22.76 -10.13
N ASP A 53 -3.42 22.05 -10.60
CA ASP A 53 -4.04 22.23 -11.91
C ASP A 53 -3.07 22.01 -13.09
N ILE A 54 -2.04 21.19 -12.88
CA ILE A 54 -1.09 20.77 -13.92
C ILE A 54 -1.69 19.54 -14.62
N ARG A 55 -1.97 19.66 -15.92
CA ARG A 55 -2.73 18.65 -16.68
C ARG A 55 -1.95 18.02 -17.83
N SER A 56 -0.72 18.47 -18.09
CA SER A 56 0.08 17.95 -19.20
C SER A 56 0.55 16.52 -18.93
N VAL A 57 0.56 15.71 -19.98
CA VAL A 57 0.89 14.27 -19.89
C VAL A 57 2.32 14.06 -19.44
N ASP A 58 3.27 14.91 -19.86
CA ASP A 58 4.68 14.81 -19.48
C ASP A 58 4.94 15.02 -17.98
N GLU A 59 4.12 15.82 -17.30
CA GLU A 59 4.19 16.05 -15.86
C GLU A 59 3.47 14.94 -15.07
N LEU A 60 2.37 14.38 -15.61
CA LEU A 60 1.56 13.37 -14.90
C LEU A 60 2.00 11.92 -15.11
N LEU A 61 2.47 11.56 -16.31
CA LEU A 61 2.80 10.18 -16.65
C LEU A 61 3.98 9.60 -15.85
N PRO A 62 5.10 10.32 -15.62
CA PRO A 62 6.21 9.81 -14.83
C PRO A 62 5.82 9.42 -13.38
N PRO A 63 5.19 10.29 -12.56
CA PRO A 63 4.83 9.91 -11.19
C PRO A 63 3.75 8.81 -11.16
N MET A 64 2.82 8.78 -12.12
CA MET A 64 1.85 7.68 -12.23
C MET A 64 2.52 6.33 -12.51
N ARG A 65 3.60 6.30 -13.31
CA ARG A 65 4.40 5.08 -13.55
C ARG A 65 5.14 4.63 -12.29
N GLU A 66 5.68 5.56 -11.51
CA GLU A 66 6.35 5.23 -10.24
C GLU A 66 5.40 4.55 -9.24
N VAL A 67 4.16 5.06 -9.14
CA VAL A 67 3.10 4.41 -8.35
C VAL A 67 2.81 3.00 -8.86
N MET A 68 2.65 2.83 -10.18
CA MET A 68 2.39 1.53 -10.80
C MET A 68 3.50 0.52 -10.49
N LEU A 69 4.76 0.91 -10.66
CA LEU A 69 5.92 0.06 -10.41
C LEU A 69 6.04 -0.32 -8.93
N ALA A 70 5.79 0.63 -8.02
CA ALA A 70 5.83 0.36 -6.58
C ALA A 70 4.74 -0.63 -6.15
N LEU A 71 3.53 -0.53 -6.72
CA LEU A 71 2.46 -1.51 -6.50
C LEU A 71 2.84 -2.88 -7.07
N GLN A 72 3.35 -2.96 -8.30
CA GLN A 72 3.77 -4.23 -8.92
C GLN A 72 4.91 -4.92 -8.17
N ALA A 73 5.81 -4.15 -7.56
CA ALA A 73 6.91 -4.67 -6.76
C ALA A 73 6.48 -5.16 -5.36
N TYR A 74 5.23 -4.94 -4.95
CA TYR A 74 4.75 -5.34 -3.64
C TYR A 74 4.48 -6.86 -3.60
N PRO A 75 5.22 -7.64 -2.78
CA PRO A 75 5.31 -9.09 -2.92
C PRO A 75 4.00 -9.85 -2.61
N ASN A 76 3.12 -9.26 -1.80
CA ASN A 76 1.87 -9.90 -1.37
C ASN A 76 0.66 -9.07 -1.79
N LEU A 77 0.73 -8.42 -2.96
CA LEU A 77 -0.38 -7.62 -3.44
C LEU A 77 -1.49 -8.58 -3.88
N PRO A 78 -2.73 -8.44 -3.38
CA PRO A 78 -3.84 -9.27 -3.85
C PRO A 78 -3.99 -9.16 -5.37
N ALA A 79 -4.19 -10.30 -6.04
CA ALA A 79 -4.29 -10.34 -7.50
C ALA A 79 -5.51 -9.55 -8.05
N ASP A 80 -6.53 -9.39 -7.20
CA ASP A 80 -7.76 -8.65 -7.45
C ASP A 80 -7.71 -7.21 -6.93
N TYR A 81 -6.54 -6.72 -6.50
CA TYR A 81 -6.38 -5.37 -6.00
C TYR A 81 -6.67 -4.33 -7.10
N GLN A 82 -7.86 -3.72 -6.98
CA GLN A 82 -8.39 -2.77 -7.95
C GLN A 82 -7.49 -1.55 -8.16
N GLY A 83 -6.77 -1.11 -7.12
CA GLY A 83 -5.90 0.07 -7.21
C GLY A 83 -4.81 -0.10 -8.27
N LEU A 84 -4.20 -1.28 -8.40
CA LEU A 84 -3.20 -1.54 -9.44
C LEU A 84 -3.84 -1.52 -10.83
N GLN A 85 -5.03 -2.09 -10.99
CA GLN A 85 -5.76 -2.08 -12.26
C GLN A 85 -6.11 -0.64 -12.70
N THR A 86 -6.59 0.19 -11.77
CA THR A 86 -6.91 1.60 -12.04
C THR A 86 -5.68 2.39 -12.45
N VAL A 87 -4.58 2.31 -11.68
CA VAL A 87 -3.33 3.01 -12.01
C VAL A 87 -2.80 2.55 -13.37
N THR A 88 -2.83 1.24 -13.65
CA THR A 88 -2.37 0.69 -14.93
C THR A 88 -3.22 1.20 -16.10
N THR A 89 -4.53 1.29 -15.92
CA THR A 89 -5.45 1.85 -16.94
C THR A 89 -5.08 3.29 -17.28
N TRP A 90 -4.83 4.12 -16.27
CA TRP A 90 -4.43 5.51 -16.46
C TRP A 90 -3.05 5.66 -17.08
N VAL A 91 -2.06 4.89 -16.63
CA VAL A 91 -0.72 4.86 -17.24
C VAL A 91 -0.79 4.47 -18.72
N ASN A 92 -1.63 3.48 -19.07
CA ASN A 92 -1.83 3.08 -20.45
C ASN A 92 -2.48 4.19 -21.28
N LYS A 93 -3.55 4.82 -20.77
CA LYS A 93 -4.20 5.96 -21.43
C LYS A 93 -3.20 7.09 -21.69
N LEU A 94 -2.50 7.56 -20.65
CA LEU A 94 -1.51 8.63 -20.75
C LEU A 94 -0.35 8.27 -21.69
N SER A 95 0.08 7.01 -21.73
CA SER A 95 1.16 6.57 -22.63
C SER A 95 0.77 6.59 -24.12
N THR A 96 -0.52 6.67 -24.45
CA THR A 96 -1.00 6.82 -25.85
C THR A 96 -1.13 8.27 -26.30
N MET A 97 -1.04 9.22 -25.35
CA MET A 97 -1.15 10.65 -25.61
C MET A 97 0.24 11.24 -25.89
N LYS A 98 0.29 12.40 -26.56
CA LYS A 98 1.55 13.14 -26.71
C LYS A 98 1.92 13.78 -25.38
N ALA A 99 3.21 13.98 -25.17
CA ALA A 99 3.74 14.68 -23.99
C ALA A 99 3.06 16.04 -23.74
N SER A 100 2.78 16.79 -24.81
CA SER A 100 2.13 18.10 -24.74
C SER A 100 0.61 18.07 -24.64
N ASP A 101 -0.02 16.90 -24.74
CA ASP A 101 -1.47 16.80 -24.59
C ASP A 101 -1.85 17.01 -23.12
N GLU A 102 -3.05 17.53 -22.88
CA GLU A 102 -3.58 17.79 -21.53
C GLU A 102 -4.77 16.89 -21.22
N LEU A 103 -4.92 16.51 -19.96
CA LEU A 103 -6.12 15.85 -19.45
C LEU A 103 -7.29 16.82 -19.33
N THR A 104 -8.49 16.30 -19.52
CA THR A 104 -9.72 17.07 -19.28
C THR A 104 -9.94 17.28 -17.78
N GLU A 105 -10.74 18.29 -17.40
CA GLU A 105 -11.08 18.50 -15.99
C GLU A 105 -11.86 17.30 -15.40
N GLU A 106 -12.67 16.64 -16.23
CA GLU A 106 -13.38 15.42 -15.84
C GLU A 106 -12.40 14.28 -15.56
N ASP A 107 -11.40 14.09 -16.43
CA ASP A 107 -10.35 13.10 -16.22
C ASP A 107 -9.53 13.35 -14.96
N CYS A 108 -9.22 14.61 -14.64
CA CYS A 108 -8.50 14.98 -13.41
C CYS A 108 -9.33 14.76 -12.14
N ARG A 109 -10.66 14.77 -12.22
CA ARG A 109 -11.57 14.55 -11.07
C ARG A 109 -11.87 13.07 -10.80
N GLN A 110 -11.68 12.20 -11.80
CA GLN A 110 -11.93 10.76 -11.72
C GLN A 110 -10.86 10.03 -10.90
#